data_AF-A0A523LJW1-F1
#
_entry.id   AF-A0A523LJW1-F1
#
_cell.length_a   1.000
_cell.length_b   1.000
_cell.length_c   1.000
_cell.angle_alpha   90.00
_cell.angle_beta   90.00
_cell.angle_gamma   90.00
#
_symmetry.space_group_name_H-M   'P 1'
#
loop_
_entity.id
_entity.type
_entity.pdbx_description
1 polymer ?
#
loop_
_entity_poly.entity_id
_entity_poly.type
_entity_poly.pdbx_seq_one_letter_code
_entity_poly.pdbx_strand_id
1 'polypeptide(L)' 'MKVTKKTFQYGEHEVSIETGAIARQADGAVLVNMAETMVLVTAVGRKTADPGRDFFPLTV' A
#
# COMPACT_ATOMS: atom_id res chain seq x y z
N MET A 1 8.62 0.03 13.67
CA MET A 1 8.09 0.92 12.61
C MET A 1 7.09 1.85 13.25
N LYS A 2 7.17 3.17 13.01
CA LYS A 2 6.24 4.15 13.57
C LYS A 2 4.97 4.14 12.73
N VAL A 3 3.81 3.97 13.36
CA VAL A 3 2.51 4.12 12.67
C VAL A 3 2.36 5.56 12.21
N THR A 4 2.05 5.74 10.92
CA THR A 4 1.84 7.07 10.33
C THR A 4 0.49 7.07 9.63
N LYS A 5 -0.35 8.04 9.99
CA LYS A 5 -1.69 8.23 9.44
C LYS A 5 -1.82 9.64 8.86
N LYS A 6 -2.44 9.73 7.69
CA LYS A 6 -2.82 10.99 7.05
C LYS A 6 -4.26 10.94 6.63
N THR A 7 -4.96 12.03 6.88
CA THR A 7 -6.37 12.18 6.59
C THR A 7 -6.57 13.47 5.79
N PHE A 8 -7.42 13.42 4.77
CA PHE A 8 -7.73 14.57 3.94
C PHE A 8 -9.15 14.44 3.35
N GLN A 9 -9.72 15.58 2.98
CA GLN A 9 -11.02 15.64 2.33
C GLN A 9 -10.90 15.34 0.83
N TYR A 10 -11.75 14.46 0.30
CA TYR A 10 -11.87 14.15 -1.12
C TYR A 10 -13.34 14.15 -1.54
N GLY A 11 -13.79 15.27 -2.11
CA GLY A 11 -15.21 15.51 -2.38
C GLY A 11 -16.01 15.55 -1.08
N GLU A 12 -17.07 14.76 -1.01
CA GLU A 12 -17.93 14.65 0.20
C GLU A 12 -17.38 13.67 1.25
N HIS A 13 -16.30 12.95 0.94
CA HIS A 13 -15.78 11.90 1.80
C HIS A 13 -14.42 12.27 2.41
N GLU A 14 -14.22 11.86 3.66
CA GLU A 14 -12.90 11.88 4.29
C GLU A 14 -12.15 10.59 3.92
N VAL A 15 -10.91 10.74 3.45
CA VAL A 15 -10.01 9.64 3.13
C VAL A 15 -8.90 9.60 4.16
N SER A 16 -8.67 8.43 4.75
CA SER A 16 -7.53 8.19 5.62
C SER A 16 -6.63 7.08 5.07
N ILE A 17 -5.32 7.33 5.16
CA ILE A 17 -4.26 6.41 4.72
C ILE A 17 -3.34 6.18 5.91
N GLU A 18 -3.21 4.92 6.33
CA GLU A 18 -2.37 4.51 7.44
C GLU A 18 -1.32 3.50 7.01
N THR A 19 -0.08 3.63 7.49
CA THR A 19 1.01 2.68 7.27
C THR A 19 1.78 2.36 8.56
N GLY A 20 2.49 1.23 8.56
CA GLY A 20 3.40 0.82 9.63
C GLY A 20 2.79 0.00 10.76
N ALA A 21 1.45 -0.14 10.81
CA ALA A 21 0.75 -0.95 11.80
C ALA A 21 0.68 -2.44 11.42
N ILE A 22 0.27 -2.74 10.18
CA ILE A 22 0.01 -4.11 9.68
C ILE A 22 0.86 -4.44 8.44
N ALA A 23 0.98 -5.73 8.12
CA ALA A 23 1.71 -6.25 6.96
C ALA A 23 3.17 -5.76 6.81
N ARG A 24 3.87 -5.56 7.94
CA ARG A 24 5.23 -4.98 8.00
C ARG A 24 6.34 -5.77 7.30
N GLN A 25 6.05 -6.99 6.83
CA GLN A 25 6.99 -7.79 6.04
C GLN A 25 6.93 -7.48 4.54
N ALA A 26 5.84 -6.86 4.06
CA ALA A 26 5.80 -6.33 2.71
C ALA A 26 6.72 -5.11 2.58
N ASP A 27 7.20 -4.83 1.37
CA ASP A 27 8.03 -3.64 1.14
C ASP A 27 7.24 -2.34 1.32
N GLY A 28 5.95 -2.37 1.01
CA GLY A 28 5.01 -1.30 1.31
C GLY A 28 3.64 -1.86 1.68
N ALA A 29 2.99 -1.25 2.68
CA ALA A 29 1.63 -1.59 3.07
C ALA A 29 0.87 -0.35 3.55
N VAL A 30 -0.35 -0.15 3.06
CA VAL A 30 -1.26 0.90 3.50
C VAL A 30 -2.65 0.35 3.75
N LEU A 31 -3.27 0.79 4.82
CA LEU A 31 -4.70 0.64 5.05
C LEU A 31 -5.37 1.95 4.62
N VAL A 32 -6.18 1.88 3.57
CA VAL A 32 -6.95 3.01 3.06
C VAL A 32 -8.39 2.84 3.50
N ASN A 33 -8.95 3.89 4.09
CA ASN A 33 -10.35 3.96 4.45
C ASN A 33 -10.96 5.22 3.84
N MET A 34 -12.14 5.06 3.24
CA MET A 34 -12.98 6.13 2.74
C MET A 34 -14.42 5.82 3.14
N ALA A 35 -14.95 6.57 4.09
CA ALA A 35 -16.23 6.30 4.74
C ALA A 35 -16.33 4.84 5.28
N GLU A 36 -17.27 4.05 4.78
CA GLU A 36 -17.50 2.67 5.23
C GLU A 36 -16.68 1.63 4.45
N THR A 37 -15.92 2.05 3.44
CA THR A 37 -15.10 1.14 2.63
C THR A 37 -13.65 1.17 3.09
N MET A 38 -13.08 0.00 3.34
CA MET A 38 -11.69 -0.17 3.75
C MET A 38 -10.98 -1.17 2.84
N VAL A 39 -9.78 -0.82 2.41
CA VAL A 39 -8.93 -1.68 1.56
C VAL A 39 -7.52 -1.71 2.14
N LEU A 40 -7.00 -2.92 2.36
CA LEU A 40 -5.59 -3.14 2.63
C LEU A 40 -4.86 -3.35 1.31
N VAL A 41 -3.88 -2.49 1.03
CA VAL A 41 -3.02 -2.60 -0.15
C VAL A 41 -1.59 -2.89 0.28
N THR A 42 -0.99 -3.92 -0.31
CA THR A 42 0.41 -4.29 -0.08
C THR A 42 1.15 -4.37 -1.41
N ALA A 43 2.42 -3.94 -1.42
CA ALA A 43 3.31 -4.07 -2.57
C ALA A 43 4.60 -4.79 -2.13
N VAL A 44 5.05 -5.73 -2.96
CA VAL A 44 6.30 -6.48 -2.74
C VAL A 44 7.12 -6.44 -4.02
N GLY A 45 8.35 -5.95 -3.90
CA GLY A 45 9.33 -5.88 -4.98
C GLY A 45 10.53 -6.77 -4.67
N ARG A 46 10.80 -7.75 -5.53
CA ARG A 46 12.04 -8.53 -5.43
C ARG A 46 13.24 -7.58 -5.53
N LYS A 47 14.21 -7.73 -4.63
CA LYS A 47 15.44 -6.90 -4.61
C LYS A 47 16.36 -7.15 -5.80
N THR A 48 16.23 -8.31 -6.42
CA THR A 48 17.01 -8.71 -7.59
C THR A 48 16.07 -9.01 -8.76
N ALA A 49 16.45 -8.52 -9.95
CA ALA A 49 15.78 -8.85 -11.20
C ALA A 49 16.16 -10.26 -11.65
N ASP A 50 15.28 -10.89 -12.42
CA ASP A 50 15.57 -12.15 -13.10
C ASP A 50 16.35 -11.84 -14.40
N PRO A 51 17.64 -12.24 -14.50
CA PRO A 51 18.46 -11.90 -15.66
C PRO A 51 17.99 -12.57 -16.96
N GLY A 52 17.17 -13.62 -16.88
CA GLY A 52 16.60 -14.30 -18.04
C GLY A 52 15.28 -13.69 -18.52
N ARG A 53 14.81 -12.61 -17.91
CA ARG A 53 13.50 -12.01 -18.20
C ARG A 53 13.63 -10.75 -19.03
N ASP A 54 12.91 -10.71 -20.14
CA ASP A 54 12.92 -9.63 -21.14
C ASP A 54 11.75 -8.65 -20.99
N PHE A 55 10.84 -8.87 -20.03
CA PHE A 55 9.72 -7.99 -19.72
C PHE A 55 9.62 -7.68 -18.22
N PHE A 56 8.81 -6.69 -17.86
CA PHE A 56 8.54 -6.33 -16.47
C PHE A 56 7.33 -7.11 -15.92
N PRO A 57 7.51 -8.10 -15.01
CA PRO A 57 6.41 -8.89 -14.48
C PRO A 57 5.70 -8.15 -13.35
N LEU A 58 4.66 -7.39 -13.70
CA LEU A 58 3.76 -6.75 -12.74
C LEU A 58 2.46 -7.56 -12.60
N THR A 59 1.96 -7.67 -11.37
CA THR A 59 0.66 -8.28 -11.07
C THR A 59 -0.02 -7.45 -9.99
N VAL A 60 -1.32 -7.22 -10.15
CA VAL A 60 -2.18 -6.48 -9.21
C VAL A 60 -3.06 -7.48 -8.48
#